data_AF-A0A496P2K6-F1
#
_entry.id   AF-A0A496P2K6-F1
#
_cell.length_a   1.000
_cell.length_b   1.000
_cell.length_c   1.000
_cell.angle_alpha   90.00
_cell.angle_beta   90.00
_cell.angle_gamma   90.00
#
_symmetry.space_group_name_H-M   'P 1'
#
loop_
_entity.id
_entity.type
_entity.pdbx_description
1 polymer ?
#
loop_
_entity_poly.entity_id
_entity_poly.type
_entity_poly.pdbx_seq_one_letter_code
_entity_poly.pdbx_strand_id
1 'polypeptide(L)'
;APEEIKTKALQKLILKNSNKLECKMIELLYEFFESNEETEIKVVPQDILNMLNRMFRQPYYSRNDVRNVLKKNWKLEPQNNPLAYVRYDIDYSGSFYQNNSVGRYFNISRNFILQKYVDLLS
;
A
#
# COMPACT_ATOMS: atom_id res chain seq x y z
N ALA A 1 27.33 21.54 -6.61
CA ALA A 1 28.65 20.96 -6.26
C ALA A 1 28.54 19.43 -6.14
N PRO A 2 29.62 18.64 -6.27
CA PRO A 2 29.59 17.16 -6.16
C PRO A 2 29.01 16.66 -4.81
N GLU A 3 29.15 17.48 -3.78
CA GLU A 3 28.60 17.28 -2.43
C GLU A 3 27.07 17.17 -2.42
N GLU A 4 26.32 18.02 -3.15
CA GLU A 4 24.85 18.00 -3.20
C GLU A 4 24.29 16.73 -3.87
N ILE A 5 25.00 16.22 -4.88
CA ILE A 5 24.62 14.98 -5.58
C ILE A 5 24.77 13.79 -4.62
N LYS A 6 25.85 13.79 -3.82
CA LYS A 6 26.13 12.79 -2.79
C LYS A 6 25.05 12.80 -1.70
N THR A 7 24.60 13.98 -1.26
CA THR A 7 23.54 14.11 -0.27
C THR A 7 22.19 13.60 -0.80
N LYS A 8 21.82 13.96 -2.04
CA LYS A 8 20.56 13.50 -2.67
C LYS A 8 20.56 11.99 -2.91
N ALA A 9 21.66 11.43 -3.40
CA ALA A 9 21.78 9.99 -3.62
C ALA A 9 21.71 9.22 -2.30
N LEU A 10 22.38 9.70 -1.24
CA LEU A 10 22.35 9.10 0.09
C LEU A 10 20.97 9.19 0.73
N GLN A 11 20.29 10.34 0.63
CA GLN A 11 18.91 10.51 1.09
C GLN A 11 17.95 9.57 0.36
N LYS A 12 18.08 9.43 -0.97
CA LYS A 12 17.31 8.46 -1.77
C LYS A 12 17.58 7.02 -1.32
N LEU A 13 18.83 6.67 -1.02
CA LEU A 13 19.22 5.33 -0.57
C LEU A 13 18.69 5.00 0.84
N ILE A 14 18.74 5.98 1.75
CA ILE A 14 18.18 5.87 3.10
C ILE A 14 16.65 5.81 3.03
N LEU A 15 16.00 6.61 2.16
CA LEU A 15 14.55 6.50 1.90
C LEU A 15 14.20 5.12 1.36
N LYS A 16 14.88 4.63 0.31
CA LYS A 16 14.68 3.28 -0.26
C LYS A 16 14.84 2.19 0.82
N ASN A 17 15.79 2.33 1.75
CA ASN A 17 15.98 1.38 2.87
C ASN A 17 14.92 1.50 3.99
N SER A 18 14.40 2.70 4.24
CA SER A 18 13.38 2.97 5.27
C SER A 18 11.97 2.57 4.84
N ASN A 19 11.74 2.45 3.53
CA ASN A 19 10.41 2.28 2.95
C ASN A 19 10.01 0.85 2.57
N LYS A 20 10.69 -0.18 3.10
CA LYS A 20 10.41 -1.59 2.72
C LYS A 20 8.91 -1.97 2.84
N LEU A 21 8.21 -1.43 3.84
CA LEU A 21 6.76 -1.61 3.95
C LEU A 21 6.00 -0.89 2.82
N GLU A 22 6.33 0.37 2.57
CA GLU A 22 5.72 1.15 1.49
C GLU A 22 5.95 0.48 0.13
N CYS A 23 7.16 -0.01 -0.15
CA CYS A 23 7.46 -0.74 -1.39
C CYS A 23 6.57 -1.98 -1.54
N LYS A 24 6.45 -2.81 -0.49
CA LYS A 24 5.56 -3.99 -0.51
C LYS A 24 4.09 -3.62 -0.64
N MET A 25 3.65 -2.52 -0.03
CA MET A 25 2.29 -2.02 -0.20
C MET A 25 2.04 -1.58 -1.65
N ILE A 26 3.01 -0.93 -2.30
CA ILE A 26 2.92 -0.56 -3.71
C ILE A 26 2.88 -1.83 -4.58
N GLU A 27 3.78 -2.79 -4.36
CA GLU A 27 3.81 -4.07 -5.10
C GLU A 27 2.48 -4.84 -4.96
N LEU A 28 1.96 -4.98 -3.74
CA LEU A 28 0.67 -5.61 -3.47
C LEU A 28 -0.48 -4.93 -4.21
N LEU A 29 -0.56 -3.59 -4.10
CA LEU A 29 -1.67 -2.84 -4.70
C LEU A 29 -1.54 -2.76 -6.22
N TYR A 30 -0.32 -2.76 -6.76
CA TYR A 30 -0.08 -2.87 -8.19
C TYR A 30 -0.60 -4.20 -8.71
N GLU A 31 -0.21 -5.31 -8.10
CA GLU A 31 -0.69 -6.65 -8.47
C GLU A 31 -2.22 -6.75 -8.36
N PHE A 32 -2.81 -6.14 -7.34
CA PHE A 32 -4.26 -6.02 -7.22
C PHE A 32 -4.90 -5.32 -8.43
N PHE A 33 -4.38 -4.16 -8.85
CA PHE A 33 -4.93 -3.39 -9.97
C PHE A 33 -4.61 -3.98 -11.36
N GLU A 34 -3.64 -4.88 -11.46
CA GLU A 34 -3.40 -5.66 -12.68
C GLU A 34 -4.29 -6.90 -12.75
N SER A 35 -4.55 -7.53 -11.60
CA SER A 35 -5.41 -8.71 -11.50
C SER A 35 -6.91 -8.39 -11.52
N ASN A 36 -7.30 -7.16 -11.20
CA ASN A 36 -8.68 -6.71 -11.12
C ASN A 36 -8.86 -5.46 -11.99
N GLU A 37 -9.95 -5.38 -12.75
CA GLU A 37 -10.29 -4.21 -13.58
C GLU A 37 -10.86 -3.02 -12.76
N GLU A 38 -10.38 -2.86 -11.52
CA GLU A 38 -10.85 -1.83 -10.59
C GLU A 38 -10.07 -0.54 -10.76
N THR A 39 -10.77 0.60 -10.71
CA THR A 39 -10.11 1.92 -10.74
C THR A 39 -9.69 2.41 -9.36
N GLU A 40 -10.29 1.85 -8.31
CA GLU A 40 -10.04 2.21 -6.92
C GLU A 40 -10.21 1.00 -5.99
N ILE A 41 -9.55 1.05 -4.82
CA ILE A 41 -9.74 0.08 -3.75
C ILE A 41 -10.02 0.80 -2.43
N LYS A 42 -10.98 0.25 -1.68
CA LYS A 42 -11.35 0.71 -0.34
C LYS A 42 -10.74 -0.23 0.68
N VAL A 43 -9.92 0.29 1.57
CA VAL A 43 -9.17 -0.52 2.54
C VAL A 43 -9.08 0.14 3.91
N VAL A 44 -9.19 -0.65 4.97
CA VAL A 44 -8.66 -0.28 6.28
C VAL A 44 -7.22 -0.80 6.43
N PRO A 45 -6.40 -0.27 7.37
CA PRO A 45 -5.02 -0.72 7.53
C PRO A 45 -4.89 -2.23 7.83
N GLN A 46 -5.92 -2.84 8.41
CA GLN A 46 -5.94 -4.27 8.68
C GLN A 46 -6.05 -5.10 7.41
N ASP A 47 -6.78 -4.64 6.39
CA ASP A 47 -6.99 -5.38 5.14
C ASP A 47 -5.66 -5.49 4.38
N ILE A 48 -4.95 -4.36 4.24
CA ILE A 48 -3.61 -4.34 3.63
C ILE A 48 -2.67 -5.25 4.41
N LEU A 49 -2.67 -5.19 5.76
CA LEU A 49 -1.82 -6.04 6.56
C LEU A 49 -2.09 -7.54 6.32
N ASN A 50 -3.38 -7.92 6.25
CA ASN A 50 -3.77 -9.30 5.99
C ASN A 50 -3.29 -9.77 4.62
N MET A 51 -3.47 -8.94 3.59
CA MET A 51 -3.00 -9.22 2.23
C MET A 51 -1.47 -9.29 2.16
N LEU A 52 -0.74 -8.37 2.80
CA LEU A 52 0.72 -8.39 2.88
C LEU A 52 1.24 -9.68 3.52
N ASN A 53 0.61 -10.11 4.62
CA ASN A 53 0.99 -11.33 5.32
C ASN A 53 0.75 -12.58 4.46
N ARG A 54 -0.29 -12.57 3.61
CA ARG A 54 -0.57 -13.66 2.67
C ARG A 54 0.40 -13.69 1.49
N MET A 55 0.62 -12.55 0.85
CA MET A 55 1.45 -12.44 -0.35
C MET A 55 2.94 -12.66 -0.07
N PHE A 56 3.48 -11.99 0.97
CA PHE A 56 4.93 -11.98 1.20
C PHE A 56 5.41 -12.93 2.30
N ARG A 57 4.49 -13.60 3.01
CA ARG A 57 4.80 -14.52 4.14
C ARG A 57 5.75 -13.91 5.18
N GLN A 58 5.66 -12.60 5.42
CA GLN A 58 6.54 -11.88 6.35
C GLN A 58 5.74 -11.13 7.42
N PRO A 59 5.76 -11.57 8.70
CA PRO A 59 4.85 -11.08 9.75
C PRO A 59 5.37 -9.86 10.53
N TYR A 60 6.41 -9.18 10.07
CA TYR A 60 7.11 -8.18 10.90
C TYR A 60 6.41 -6.82 11.02
N TYR A 61 5.37 -6.56 10.23
CA TYR A 61 4.68 -5.27 10.24
C TYR A 61 3.41 -5.33 11.07
N SER A 62 3.13 -4.24 11.77
CA SER A 62 1.89 -4.07 12.52
C SER A 62 0.85 -3.29 11.72
N ARG A 63 -0.41 -3.34 12.18
CA ARG A 63 -1.49 -2.51 11.65
C ARG A 63 -1.16 -1.01 11.76
N ASN A 64 -0.37 -0.62 12.77
CA ASN A 64 -0.01 0.78 12.97
C ASN A 64 1.05 1.25 11.96
N ASP A 65 1.95 0.36 11.53
CA ASP A 65 2.94 0.67 10.50
C ASP A 65 2.25 0.95 9.17
N VAL A 66 1.30 0.09 8.78
CA VAL A 66 0.45 0.32 7.60
C VAL A 66 -0.31 1.64 7.71
N ARG A 67 -0.91 1.91 8.89
CA ARG A 67 -1.61 3.19 9.12
C ARG A 67 -0.68 4.39 8.96
N ASN A 68 0.57 4.29 9.43
CA ASN A 68 1.54 5.36 9.27
C ASN A 68 1.89 5.60 7.80
N VAL A 69 2.05 4.55 7.00
CA VAL A 69 2.26 4.72 5.55
C VAL A 69 1.07 5.43 4.91
N LEU A 70 -0.17 4.98 5.15
CA LEU A 70 -1.36 5.59 4.57
C LEU A 70 -1.53 7.07 4.97
N LYS A 71 -1.36 7.38 6.26
CA LYS A 71 -1.62 8.74 6.78
C LYS A 71 -0.44 9.70 6.67
N LYS A 72 0.78 9.25 6.97
CA LYS A 72 1.96 10.13 7.05
C LYS A 72 2.71 10.20 5.73
N ASN A 73 2.94 9.06 5.09
CA ASN A 73 3.70 8.99 3.84
C ASN A 73 2.79 9.36 2.65
N TRP A 74 1.61 8.74 2.58
CA TRP A 74 0.67 8.94 1.46
C TRP A 74 -0.32 10.08 1.69
N LYS A 75 -0.40 10.60 2.92
CA LYS A 75 -1.27 11.73 3.30
C LYS A 75 -2.73 11.51 2.93
N LEU A 76 -3.18 10.26 2.97
CA LEU A 76 -4.58 9.89 2.73
C LEU A 76 -5.39 10.04 4.02
N GLU A 77 -6.66 10.37 3.85
CA GLU A 77 -7.62 10.45 4.94
C GLU A 77 -8.63 9.31 4.84
N PRO A 78 -8.96 8.64 5.95
CA PRO A 78 -10.02 7.67 5.96
C PRO A 78 -11.39 8.38 5.95
N GLN A 79 -12.44 7.66 5.58
CA GLN A 79 -13.81 8.15 5.72
C GLN A 79 -14.13 8.57 7.16
N ASN A 80 -14.85 9.68 7.33
CA ASN A 80 -15.25 10.19 8.64
C ASN A 80 -16.20 9.23 9.36
N ASN A 81 -17.14 8.67 8.62
CA ASN A 81 -18.11 7.70 9.12
C ASN A 81 -17.73 6.28 8.68
N PRO A 82 -17.99 5.26 9.52
CA PRO A 82 -17.92 3.88 9.06
C PRO A 82 -18.97 3.65 7.97
N LEU A 83 -18.54 3.19 6.80
CA LEU A 83 -19.40 2.90 5.66
C LEU A 83 -19.14 1.46 5.20
N ALA A 84 -20.14 0.85 4.55
CA ALA A 84 -19.97 -0.43 3.89
C ALA A 84 -19.04 -0.30 2.68
N TYR A 85 -18.18 -1.29 2.46
CA TYR A 85 -17.27 -1.35 1.32
C TYR A 85 -16.99 -2.79 0.92
N VAL A 86 -16.63 -2.96 -0.36
CA VAL A 86 -16.08 -4.21 -0.88
C VAL A 86 -14.64 -4.30 -0.38
N ARG A 87 -14.38 -5.27 0.47
CA ARG A 87 -13.06 -5.63 0.98
C ARG A 87 -12.47 -6.71 0.06
N TYR A 88 -11.18 -6.60 -0.20
CA TYR A 88 -10.43 -7.63 -0.89
C TYR A 88 -9.50 -8.37 0.08
N ASP A 89 -9.39 -9.68 -0.11
CA ASP A 89 -8.46 -10.57 0.59
C ASP A 89 -7.77 -11.49 -0.43
N ILE A 90 -6.70 -12.16 -0.01
CA ILE A 90 -5.95 -13.13 -0.82
C ILE A 90 -6.21 -14.53 -0.26
N ASP A 91 -6.59 -15.46 -1.14
CA ASP A 91 -6.85 -16.86 -0.78
C ASP A 91 -5.56 -17.69 -0.65
N TYR A 92 -5.68 -19.01 -0.52
CA TYR A 92 -4.51 -19.90 -0.47
C TYR A 92 -3.82 -20.10 -1.83
N SER A 93 -4.51 -19.81 -2.95
CA SER A 93 -3.96 -19.88 -4.30
C SER A 93 -3.17 -18.62 -4.68
N GLY A 94 -3.33 -17.53 -3.92
CA GLY A 94 -2.75 -16.23 -4.22
C GLY A 94 -3.70 -15.32 -5.01
N SER A 95 -4.94 -15.75 -5.25
CA SER A 95 -5.95 -14.99 -5.99
C SER A 95 -6.68 -14.02 -5.07
N PHE A 96 -7.02 -12.84 -5.61
CA PHE A 96 -7.87 -11.88 -4.92
C PHE A 96 -9.32 -12.32 -4.95
N TYR A 97 -10.03 -12.15 -3.84
CA TYR A 97 -11.47 -12.37 -3.76
C TYR A 97 -12.15 -11.27 -2.96
N GLN A 98 -13.41 -11.04 -3.28
CA GLN A 98 -14.24 -10.01 -2.67
C GLN A 98 -14.95 -10.53 -1.42
N ASN A 99 -15.10 -9.64 -0.44
CA ASN A 99 -15.94 -9.80 0.72
C ASN A 99 -16.58 -8.44 1.08
N ASN A 100 -17.56 -8.43 1.96
CA ASN A 100 -18.18 -7.20 2.46
C ASN A 100 -17.64 -6.86 3.85
N SER A 101 -17.40 -5.59 4.09
CA SER A 101 -17.00 -5.09 5.41
C SER A 101 -17.54 -3.69 5.67
N VAL A 102 -17.44 -3.24 6.92
CA VAL A 102 -17.85 -1.89 7.35
C VAL A 102 -16.69 -1.25 8.10
N GLY A 103 -16.34 -0.02 7.74
CA GLY A 103 -15.22 0.65 8.35
C GLY A 103 -14.97 2.05 7.83
N ARG A 104 -14.06 2.75 8.52
CA ARG A 104 -13.51 4.02 8.05
C ARG A 104 -12.36 3.72 7.10
N TYR A 105 -12.70 3.35 5.88
CA TYR A 105 -11.72 2.95 4.87
C TYR A 105 -11.01 4.16 4.26
N PHE A 106 -9.80 3.92 3.75
CA PHE A 106 -9.10 4.81 2.83
C PHE A 106 -9.51 4.45 1.42
N ASN A 107 -9.60 5.44 0.54
CA ASN A 107 -9.75 5.22 -0.89
C ASN A 107 -8.39 5.39 -1.58
N ILE A 108 -7.97 4.40 -2.36
CA ILE A 108 -6.70 4.41 -3.07
C ILE A 108 -7.00 4.15 -4.55
N SER A 109 -6.58 5.06 -5.42
CA SER A 109 -6.82 4.93 -6.87
C SER A 109 -5.70 4.17 -7.57
N ARG A 110 -6.03 3.51 -8.69
CA ARG A 110 -5.08 2.81 -9.55
C ARG A 110 -3.95 3.73 -10.02
N ASN A 111 -4.31 4.91 -10.52
CA ASN A 111 -3.33 5.89 -11.00
C ASN A 111 -2.33 6.32 -9.93
N PHE A 112 -2.78 6.47 -8.67
CA PHE A 112 -1.90 6.82 -7.56
C PHE A 112 -0.83 5.74 -7.30
N ILE A 113 -1.21 4.47 -7.37
CA ILE A 113 -0.28 3.34 -7.18
C ILE A 113 0.65 3.16 -8.37
N LEU A 114 0.15 3.30 -9.60
CA LEU A 114 0.97 3.22 -10.82
C LEU A 114 2.08 4.28 -10.82
N GLN A 115 1.77 5.53 -10.46
CA GLN A 115 2.78 6.59 -10.36
C GLN A 115 3.86 6.23 -9.34
N LYS A 116 3.45 5.77 -8.15
CA LYS A 116 4.39 5.34 -7.10
C LYS A 116 5.24 4.15 -7.52
N TYR A 117 4.70 3.22 -8.29
CA TYR A 117 5.43 2.07 -8.81
C TYR A 117 6.49 2.48 -9.83
N VAL A 118 6.17 3.41 -10.73
CA VAL A 118 7.16 4.00 -11.65
C VAL A 118 8.27 4.72 -10.88
N ASP A 119 7.92 5.52 -9.88
CA ASP A 119 8.89 6.22 -9.02
C ASP A 119 9.83 5.23 -8.28
N LEU A 120 9.30 4.06 -7.87
CA LEU A 120 10.08 3.00 -7.21
C LEU A 120 11.16 2.43 -8.12
N LEU A 121 10.85 2.26 -9.42
CA LEU A 121 11.73 1.69 -10.44
C LEU A 121 12.76 2.70 -10.97
N SER A 122 12.57 3.99 -10.73
CA SER A 122 13.52 5.07 -11.05
C SER A 122 14.66 5.24 -10.01
#